data_AF-A0A162CT96-F1
#
_entry.id   AF-A0A162CT96-F1
#
_cell.length_a   1.000
_cell.length_b   1.000
_cell.length_c   1.000
_cell.angle_alpha   90.00
_cell.angle_beta   90.00
_cell.angle_gamma   90.00
#
_symmetry.space_group_name_H-M   'P 1'
#
loop_
_entity.id
_entity.type
_entity.pdbx_description
1 polymer ?
#
loop_
_entity_poly.entity_id
_entity_poly.type
_entity_poly.pdbx_seq_one_letter_code
_entity_poly.pdbx_strand_id
1 'polypeptide(L)'
;GCCPERMGMKLLRGLLGFGACWWAMWAHAQAPAELPVAKDLHEVVHRIPVSVQDLYGRREQRQIPVTVFKPAGDGPFPMVVLNHGRATSREKMAQPTRFRYEQQARYFVGKGFVVMVPTRVGYGETYDGFDPETNGGCSQPRIEPMSLAA
;
A
#
# COMPACT_ATOMS: atom_id res chain seq x y z
N GLY A 1 44.04 -27.06 -49.71
CA GLY A 1 44.58 -28.40 -49.44
C GLY A 1 43.75 -29.05 -48.37
N CYS A 2 43.23 -30.23 -48.69
CA CYS A 2 42.79 -31.33 -47.82
C CYS A 2 41.89 -31.07 -46.59
N CYS A 3 40.63 -31.49 -46.74
CA CYS A 3 39.86 -32.31 -45.78
C CYS A 3 40.54 -33.70 -45.62
N PRO A 4 40.06 -34.69 -44.82
CA PRO A 4 39.09 -34.74 -43.69
C PRO A 4 39.65 -35.61 -42.52
N GLU A 5 38.87 -35.89 -41.45
CA GLU A 5 38.68 -37.22 -40.81
C GLU A 5 37.99 -37.05 -39.44
N ARG A 6 36.74 -37.51 -39.22
CA ARG A 6 36.20 -38.89 -39.11
C ARG A 6 36.31 -39.46 -37.68
N MET A 7 35.16 -39.39 -37.01
CA MET A 7 34.49 -40.47 -36.24
C MET A 7 35.20 -41.08 -35.03
N GLY A 8 34.53 -41.00 -33.87
CA GLY A 8 34.89 -41.76 -32.68
C GLY A 8 33.78 -41.77 -31.64
N MET A 9 32.64 -42.36 -31.94
CA MET A 9 31.64 -42.72 -30.92
C MET A 9 32.15 -43.94 -30.15
N LYS A 10 32.46 -43.76 -28.86
CA LYS A 10 32.63 -44.86 -27.91
C LYS A 10 31.66 -44.66 -26.75
N LEU A 11 30.58 -45.43 -26.78
CA LEU A 11 29.78 -45.76 -25.61
C LEU A 11 30.59 -46.67 -24.69
N LEU A 12 30.75 -46.34 -23.41
CA LEU A 12 30.68 -47.34 -22.34
C LEU A 12 30.39 -46.73 -20.94
N ARG A 13 29.21 -47.10 -20.44
CA ARG A 13 28.71 -47.31 -19.06
C ARG A 13 29.63 -47.02 -17.85
N GLY A 14 29.04 -46.36 -16.85
CA GLY A 14 29.43 -46.44 -15.42
C GLY A 14 28.64 -45.45 -14.54
N LEU A 15 27.39 -45.76 -14.18
CA LEU A 15 26.90 -46.01 -12.81
C LEU A 15 27.20 -44.93 -11.75
N LEU A 16 26.12 -44.23 -11.36
CA LEU A 16 25.74 -43.77 -10.01
C LEU A 16 26.72 -42.88 -9.22
N GLY A 17 26.45 -41.58 -9.24
CA GLY A 17 26.94 -40.62 -8.25
C GLY A 17 25.81 -39.67 -7.85
N PHE A 18 25.22 -39.91 -6.68
CA PHE A 18 24.22 -39.11 -6.01
C PHE A 18 24.62 -37.63 -5.89
N GLY A 19 23.69 -36.71 -6.15
CA GLY A 19 23.93 -35.29 -5.90
C GLY A 19 22.82 -34.35 -6.35
N ALA A 20 21.55 -34.76 -6.24
CA ALA A 20 20.42 -33.87 -6.42
C ALA A 20 20.38 -32.86 -5.27
N CYS A 21 20.93 -31.67 -5.48
CA CYS A 21 20.63 -30.49 -4.67
C CYS A 21 20.13 -29.36 -5.59
N TRP A 22 19.01 -29.64 -6.26
CA TRP A 22 18.18 -28.61 -6.88
C TRP A 22 17.34 -27.96 -5.77
N TRP A 23 17.97 -27.08 -4.98
CA TRP A 23 17.21 -26.26 -4.03
C TRP A 23 16.50 -25.16 -4.82
N ALA A 24 15.27 -25.44 -5.23
CA ALA A 24 14.35 -24.42 -5.70
C ALA A 24 14.13 -23.44 -4.53
N MET A 25 14.70 -22.23 -4.62
CA MET A 25 14.39 -21.14 -3.71
C MET A 25 12.99 -20.64 -4.06
N TRP A 26 11.99 -21.17 -3.38
CA TRP A 26 10.64 -20.61 -3.39
C TRP A 26 10.69 -19.27 -2.64
N ALA A 27 10.79 -18.17 -3.39
CA ALA A 27 10.59 -16.84 -2.87
C ALA A 27 9.14 -16.74 -2.38
N HIS A 28 8.93 -16.88 -1.08
CA HIS A 28 7.63 -16.64 -0.46
C HIS A 28 7.38 -15.13 -0.49
N ALA A 29 6.46 -14.69 -1.34
CA ALA A 29 5.91 -13.34 -1.26
C ALA A 29 5.19 -13.22 0.10
N GLN A 30 5.80 -12.53 1.06
CA GLN A 30 5.17 -12.24 2.34
C GLN A 30 4.02 -11.25 2.09
N ALA A 31 2.78 -11.68 2.34
CA ALA A 31 1.65 -10.77 2.35
C ALA A 31 1.90 -9.67 3.42
N PRO A 32 1.56 -8.40 3.13
CA PRO A 32 1.73 -7.33 4.11
C PRO A 32 0.96 -7.67 5.39
N ALA A 33 1.65 -7.60 6.53
CA ALA A 33 1.05 -7.92 7.82
C ALA A 33 -0.15 -6.99 8.09
N GLU A 34 -1.29 -7.59 8.42
CA GLU A 34 -2.49 -6.85 8.82
C GLU A 34 -2.21 -6.08 10.12
N LEU A 35 -2.57 -4.78 10.14
CA LEU A 35 -2.30 -3.94 11.31
C LEU A 35 -3.14 -4.40 12.51
N PRO A 36 -2.59 -4.38 13.74
CA PRO A 36 -3.35 -4.70 14.94
C PRO A 36 -4.53 -3.74 15.09
N VAL A 37 -5.69 -4.27 15.49
CA VAL A 37 -6.94 -3.50 15.66
C VAL A 37 -7.14 -3.15 17.13
N ALA A 38 -7.38 -1.86 17.42
CA ALA A 38 -7.68 -1.34 18.75
C ALA A 38 -9.13 -1.63 19.13
N LYS A 39 -9.39 -2.84 19.61
CA LYS A 39 -10.73 -3.32 19.98
C LYS A 39 -11.39 -2.44 21.05
N ASP A 40 -10.61 -1.91 21.97
CA ASP A 40 -11.08 -1.06 23.06
C ASP A 40 -11.51 0.35 22.60
N LEU A 41 -11.14 0.74 21.38
CA LEU A 41 -11.60 1.96 20.72
C LEU A 41 -12.70 1.70 19.68
N HIS A 42 -13.25 0.48 19.64
CA HIS A 42 -14.22 0.02 18.64
C HIS A 42 -13.77 0.34 17.20
N GLU A 43 -12.49 0.09 16.91
CA GLU A 43 -11.91 0.38 15.61
C GLU A 43 -12.59 -0.44 14.49
N VAL A 44 -13.05 0.24 13.45
CA VAL A 44 -13.63 -0.34 12.23
C VAL A 44 -13.01 0.33 11.01
N VAL A 45 -12.84 -0.41 9.91
CA VAL A 45 -12.33 0.13 8.64
C VAL A 45 -13.42 0.05 7.57
N HIS A 46 -13.85 1.20 7.07
CA HIS A 46 -14.78 1.30 5.95
C HIS A 46 -14.02 1.57 4.65
N ARG A 47 -14.46 0.99 3.53
CA ARG A 47 -13.98 1.34 2.20
C ARG A 47 -15.00 2.27 1.55
N ILE A 48 -14.58 3.50 1.27
CA ILE A 48 -15.45 4.55 0.74
C ILE A 48 -15.06 4.86 -0.71
N PRO A 49 -16.01 4.84 -1.66
CA PRO A 49 -15.74 5.26 -3.03
C PRO A 49 -15.49 6.77 -3.08
N VAL A 50 -14.40 7.18 -3.73
CA VAL A 50 -14.07 8.57 -4.02
C VAL A 50 -13.72 8.72 -5.50
N SER A 51 -14.01 9.89 -6.06
CA SER A 51 -13.61 10.24 -7.42
C SER A 51 -12.58 11.35 -7.36
N VAL A 52 -11.42 11.14 -7.97
CA VAL A 52 -10.31 12.09 -7.95
C VAL A 52 -9.88 12.41 -9.38
N GLN A 53 -9.34 13.61 -9.58
CA GLN A 53 -8.74 14.03 -10.83
C GLN A 53 -7.27 14.36 -10.60
N ASP A 54 -6.38 13.84 -11.44
CA ASP A 54 -4.97 14.16 -11.35
C ASP A 54 -4.60 15.43 -12.14
N LEU A 55 -3.33 15.80 -12.03
CA LEU A 55 -2.72 16.94 -12.70
C LEU A 55 -2.85 16.96 -14.24
N TYR A 56 -3.08 15.79 -14.86
CA TYR A 56 -3.20 15.62 -16.31
C TYR A 56 -4.68 15.50 -16.74
N GLY A 57 -5.62 15.75 -15.82
CA GLY A 57 -7.04 15.68 -16.06
C GLY A 57 -7.61 14.26 -16.04
N ARG A 58 -6.81 13.24 -15.73
CA ARG A 58 -7.28 11.85 -15.64
C ARG A 58 -8.16 11.70 -14.41
N ARG A 59 -9.37 11.17 -14.60
CA ARG A 59 -10.34 10.94 -13.52
C ARG A 59 -10.42 9.48 -13.19
N GLU A 60 -10.30 9.16 -11.91
CA GLU A 60 -10.35 7.79 -11.42
C GLU A 60 -11.27 7.66 -10.21
N GLN A 61 -12.05 6.59 -10.17
CA GLN A 61 -12.78 6.20 -8.97
C GLN A 61 -11.93 5.18 -8.19
N ARG A 62 -11.81 5.39 -6.87
CA ARG A 62 -11.03 4.55 -5.97
C ARG A 62 -11.78 4.29 -4.68
N GLN A 63 -11.52 3.13 -4.08
CA GLN A 63 -12.02 2.78 -2.76
C GLN A 63 -10.91 3.10 -1.75
N ILE A 64 -11.13 4.06 -0.86
CA ILE A 64 -10.16 4.41 0.17
C ILE A 64 -10.54 3.80 1.52
N PRO A 65 -9.58 3.28 2.32
CA PRO A 65 -9.87 2.87 3.68
C PRO A 65 -10.00 4.10 4.59
N VAL A 66 -11.09 4.15 5.34
CA VAL A 66 -11.35 5.11 6.40
C VAL A 66 -11.37 4.34 7.72
N THR A 67 -10.33 4.53 8.54
CA THR A 67 -10.29 3.95 9.88
C THR A 67 -11.15 4.80 10.80
N VAL A 68 -12.11 4.18 11.48
CA VAL A 68 -13.03 4.85 12.40
C VAL A 68 -12.82 4.29 13.80
N PHE A 69 -12.67 5.19 14.77
CA PHE A 69 -12.68 4.87 16.20
C PHE A 69 -13.89 5.53 16.85
N LYS A 70 -14.55 4.81 17.76
CA LYS A 70 -15.85 5.23 18.29
C LYS A 70 -15.91 5.02 19.82
N PRO A 71 -16.40 6.01 20.61
CA PRO A 71 -16.70 5.82 22.02
C PRO A 71 -17.80 4.77 22.25
N ALA A 72 -17.84 4.14 23.43
CA ALA A 72 -18.95 3.26 23.78
C ALA A 72 -20.29 4.01 23.81
N GLY A 73 -21.38 3.32 23.45
CA GLY A 73 -22.75 3.86 23.46
C GLY A 73 -23.32 4.22 22.09
N ASP A 74 -24.58 4.64 22.10
CA ASP A 74 -25.37 4.84 20.87
C ASP A 74 -25.24 6.25 20.28
N GLY A 75 -24.74 7.21 21.05
CA GLY A 75 -24.54 8.61 20.62
C GLY A 75 -25.76 9.51 20.88
N PRO A 76 -25.85 10.69 20.23
CA PRO A 76 -24.96 11.19 19.18
C PRO A 76 -23.56 11.57 19.70
N PHE A 77 -22.55 11.46 18.84
CA PHE A 77 -21.18 11.88 19.15
C PHE A 77 -20.74 13.00 18.19
N PRO A 78 -20.00 14.01 18.66
CA PRO A 78 -19.27 14.89 17.75
C PRO A 78 -18.19 14.09 17.01
N MET A 79 -17.72 14.61 15.87
CA MET A 79 -16.76 13.92 15.00
C MET A 79 -15.52 14.78 14.74
N VAL A 80 -14.36 14.12 14.67
CA VAL A 80 -13.09 14.69 14.20
C VAL A 80 -12.56 13.86 13.03
N VAL A 81 -12.03 14.52 12.02
CA VAL A 81 -11.30 13.89 10.92
C VAL A 81 -9.81 14.20 11.08
N LEU A 82 -8.97 13.17 11.11
CA LEU A 82 -7.51 13.29 11.17
C LEU A 82 -6.92 12.86 9.82
N ASN A 83 -6.44 13.84 9.07
CA ASN A 83 -5.79 13.59 7.79
C ASN A 83 -4.29 13.43 7.96
N HIS A 84 -3.69 12.54 7.18
CA HIS A 84 -2.24 12.43 7.09
C HIS A 84 -1.65 13.49 6.14
N GLY A 85 -0.37 13.78 6.33
CA GLY A 85 0.36 14.66 5.42
C GLY A 85 0.77 13.97 4.11
N ARG A 86 1.39 14.74 3.23
CA ARG A 86 2.03 14.24 2.02
C ARG A 86 3.34 13.52 2.36
N ALA A 87 3.53 12.30 1.84
CA ALA A 87 4.78 11.57 2.01
C ALA A 87 5.91 12.15 1.13
N THR A 88 7.15 12.03 1.61
CA THR A 88 8.35 12.53 0.92
C THR A 88 8.97 11.50 -0.03
N SER A 89 8.48 10.27 -0.06
CA SER A 89 9.02 9.20 -0.92
C SER A 89 7.95 8.17 -1.23
N ARG A 90 8.17 7.37 -2.29
CA ARG A 90 7.24 6.33 -2.74
C ARG A 90 7.10 5.19 -1.73
N GLU A 91 8.19 4.86 -1.03
CA GLU A 91 8.22 3.84 0.02
C GLU A 91 7.30 4.24 1.19
N LYS A 92 7.31 5.53 1.55
CA LYS A 92 6.43 6.10 2.57
C LYS A 92 4.98 6.27 2.11
N MET A 93 4.71 6.24 0.80
CA MET A 93 3.35 6.18 0.29
C MET A 93 2.79 4.74 0.39
N ALA A 94 3.64 3.75 0.14
CA ALA A 94 3.26 2.33 0.20
C ALA A 94 3.01 1.82 1.62
N GLN A 95 3.53 2.48 2.65
CA GLN A 95 3.40 2.05 4.05
C GLN A 95 3.01 3.21 4.97
N PRO A 96 2.12 2.98 5.95
CA PRO A 96 1.42 1.73 6.27
C PRO A 96 0.29 1.40 5.26
N THR A 97 -0.32 0.21 5.37
CA THR A 97 -1.50 -0.18 4.54
C THR A 97 -2.68 0.77 4.72
N ARG A 98 -2.83 1.36 5.91
CA ARG A 98 -3.77 2.45 6.21
C ARG A 98 -3.28 3.27 7.39
N PHE A 99 -3.66 4.54 7.45
CA PHE A 99 -3.39 5.40 8.60
C PHE A 99 -4.39 5.18 9.73
N ARG A 100 -3.90 5.32 10.97
CA ARG A 100 -4.65 5.05 12.21
C ARG A 100 -4.57 6.18 13.22
N TYR A 101 -3.40 6.80 13.41
CA TYR A 101 -3.17 7.81 14.45
C TYR A 101 -3.74 7.40 15.83
N GLU A 102 -3.52 6.14 16.23
CA GLU A 102 -4.22 5.52 17.35
C GLU A 102 -4.10 6.30 18.67
N GLN A 103 -2.93 6.89 18.94
CA GLN A 103 -2.72 7.69 20.15
C GLN A 103 -3.58 8.97 20.15
N GLN A 104 -3.62 9.67 19.02
CA GLN A 104 -4.47 10.85 18.83
C GLN A 104 -5.95 10.47 18.87
N ALA A 105 -6.31 9.35 18.23
CA ALA A 105 -7.66 8.81 18.26
C ALA A 105 -8.10 8.50 19.69
N ARG A 106 -7.25 7.86 20.50
CA ARG A 106 -7.54 7.57 21.91
C ARG A 106 -7.82 8.83 22.73
N TYR A 107 -7.08 9.92 22.48
CA TYR A 107 -7.34 11.20 23.13
C TYR A 107 -8.75 11.72 22.82
N PHE A 108 -9.13 11.79 21.55
CA PHE A 108 -10.43 12.33 21.13
C PHE A 108 -11.60 11.39 21.49
N VAL A 109 -11.43 10.08 21.34
CA VAL A 109 -12.42 9.08 21.78
C VAL A 109 -12.66 9.17 23.29
N GLY A 110 -11.60 9.36 24.09
CA GLY A 110 -11.71 9.62 25.53
C GLY A 110 -12.42 10.93 25.88
N LYS A 111 -12.59 11.84 24.91
CA LYS A 111 -13.39 13.08 25.03
C LYS A 111 -14.80 12.94 24.42
N GLY A 112 -15.19 11.73 24.00
CA GLY A 112 -16.52 11.45 23.45
C GLY A 112 -16.65 11.73 21.95
N PHE A 113 -15.55 11.87 21.20
CA PHE A 113 -15.59 12.08 19.75
C PHE A 113 -15.47 10.76 18.99
N VAL A 114 -16.22 10.64 17.89
CA VAL A 114 -15.88 9.69 16.81
C VAL A 114 -14.69 10.27 16.04
N VAL A 115 -13.70 9.43 15.74
CA VAL A 115 -12.50 9.83 15.01
C VAL A 115 -12.45 9.07 13.69
N MET A 116 -12.37 9.80 12.58
CA MET A 116 -12.18 9.24 11.24
C MET A 116 -10.79 9.56 10.73
N VAL A 117 -10.11 8.54 10.20
CA VAL A 117 -8.76 8.64 9.65
C VAL A 117 -8.76 8.06 8.23
N PRO A 118 -9.06 8.88 7.22
CA PRO A 118 -8.97 8.46 5.83
C PRO A 118 -7.51 8.25 5.42
N THR A 119 -7.26 7.20 4.63
CA THR A 119 -6.00 7.02 3.89
C THR A 119 -6.26 7.45 2.45
N ARG A 120 -5.58 8.50 2.00
CA ARG A 120 -5.85 9.11 0.69
C ARG A 120 -5.49 8.17 -0.47
N VAL A 121 -6.06 8.44 -1.64
CA VAL A 121 -5.71 7.71 -2.88
C VAL A 121 -4.21 7.83 -3.16
N GLY A 122 -3.60 6.73 -3.61
CA GLY A 122 -2.16 6.65 -3.85
C GLY A 122 -1.35 6.33 -2.60
N TYR A 123 -2.01 5.96 -1.49
CA TYR A 123 -1.37 5.50 -0.25
C TYR A 123 -1.87 4.10 0.14
N GLY A 124 -1.02 3.35 0.83
CA GLY A 124 -1.38 2.09 1.49
C GLY A 124 -2.10 1.10 0.56
N GLU A 125 -3.30 0.68 0.93
CA GLU A 125 -4.17 -0.23 0.14
C GLU A 125 -4.40 0.26 -1.31
N THR A 126 -4.31 1.56 -1.57
CA THR A 126 -4.51 2.17 -2.89
C THR A 126 -3.21 2.57 -3.58
N TYR A 127 -2.05 2.17 -3.05
CA TYR A 127 -0.78 2.44 -3.68
C TYR A 127 -0.55 1.50 -4.87
N ASP A 128 -0.86 2.00 -6.07
CA ASP A 128 -0.70 1.29 -7.36
C ASP A 128 0.15 2.09 -8.37
N GLY A 129 0.68 3.24 -7.94
CA GLY A 129 1.44 4.17 -8.76
C GLY A 129 0.61 5.30 -9.38
N PHE A 130 -0.72 5.29 -9.24
CA PHE A 130 -1.55 6.46 -9.45
C PHE A 130 -1.46 7.40 -8.25
N ASP A 131 -1.09 8.64 -8.50
CA ASP A 131 -0.92 9.68 -7.48
C ASP A 131 -1.65 10.94 -7.94
N PRO A 132 -2.89 11.17 -7.49
CA PRO A 132 -3.69 12.31 -7.93
C PRO A 132 -3.16 13.64 -7.38
N GLU A 133 -2.32 13.59 -6.34
CA GLU A 133 -1.71 14.76 -5.70
C GLU A 133 -0.35 15.14 -6.29
N THR A 134 0.06 14.57 -7.43
CA THR A 134 1.29 15.00 -8.09
C THR A 134 1.17 16.46 -8.53
N ASN A 135 2.17 17.29 -8.23
CA ASN A 135 2.16 18.73 -8.51
C ASN A 135 3.15 19.16 -9.61
N GLY A 136 3.75 18.20 -10.31
CA GLY A 136 4.74 18.46 -11.36
C GLY A 136 6.15 18.65 -10.81
N GLY A 137 6.97 19.44 -11.50
CA GLY A 137 8.36 19.69 -11.11
C GLY A 137 8.50 20.80 -10.06
N CYS A 138 9.54 20.70 -9.23
CA CYS A 138 9.81 21.67 -8.17
C CYS A 138 10.01 23.12 -8.66
N SER A 139 10.50 23.32 -9.89
CA SER A 139 10.74 24.65 -10.46
C SER A 139 9.47 25.40 -10.83
N GLN A 140 8.39 24.68 -11.12
CA GLN A 140 7.10 25.24 -11.55
C GLN A 140 5.95 24.34 -11.06
N PRO A 141 5.68 24.32 -9.73
CA PRO A 141 4.67 23.45 -9.18
C PRO A 141 3.27 23.94 -9.55
N ARG A 142 2.39 23.01 -9.90
CA ARG A 142 0.97 23.25 -10.14
C ARG A 142 0.18 22.77 -8.93
N ILE A 143 -0.12 23.71 -8.02
CA ILE A 143 -0.67 23.41 -6.70
C ILE A 143 -2.17 23.14 -6.74
N GLU A 144 -2.93 23.86 -7.58
CA GLU A 144 -4.39 23.78 -7.58
C GLU A 144 -4.91 22.35 -7.85
N PRO A 145 -4.44 21.61 -8.88
CA PRO A 145 -4.89 20.24 -9.10
C PRO A 145 -4.56 19.29 -7.95
N MET A 146 -3.38 19.45 -7.33
CA MET A 146 -2.99 18.69 -6.14
C MET A 146 -3.93 18.99 -4.96
N SER A 147 -4.28 20.26 -4.73
CA SER A 147 -5.15 20.65 -3.62
C SER A 147 -6.60 20.19 -3.79
N LEU A 148 -7.10 20.11 -5.03
CA LEU A 148 -8.43 19.58 -5.32
C LEU A 148 -8.53 18.05 -5.17
N ALA A 149 -7.40 17.35 -5.33
CA ALA A 149 -7.32 15.90 -5.17
C ALA A 149 -7.16 15.43 -3.71
N ALA A 150 -6.81 16.34 -2.80
CA ALA A 150 -6.40 16.06 -1.42
C ALA A 150 -7.55 15.78 -0.44
#